data_AF-A0A351TLL8-F1
#
_entry.id   AF-A0A351TLL8-F1
#
_cell.length_a   1.000
_cell.length_b   1.000
_cell.length_c   1.000
_cell.angle_alpha   90.00
_cell.angle_beta   90.00
_cell.angle_gamma   90.00
#
_symmetry.space_group_name_H-M   'P 1'
#
loop_
_entity.id
_entity.type
_entity.pdbx_description
1 polymer ?
#
loop_
_entity_poly.entity_id
_entity_poly.type
_entity_poly.pdbx_seq_one_letter_code
_entity_poly.pdbx_strand_id
1 'polypeptide(L)'
;MQYDIIIVGAGPGGIFSTYELTKEAPELKIAVFEAGHSLEKRHCPIDGDKVKSCIGCKSCSIMSGFGGAGAFSDGKYNITNDFGGTLYEYIGKRQATRLMEYVDTINMKYGGEGTKLYSTAGTHFKKLCLQNQLNLLDASVRHLGTDINFIVLENLYAELKDKVDFYFDTPVTAIELTDGGYAVKCGETGYTCEKCIVSVGRSGSKWMEKICGELAIPTKSNRVDIGVRVELPAVIFSHLTDELYE
;
A
#
# COMPACT_ATOMS: atom_id res chain seq x y z
N MET A 1 -24.94 -10.78 4.54
CA MET A 1 -25.23 -10.34 3.14
C MET A 1 -24.28 -11.04 2.20
N GLN A 2 -24.64 -11.22 0.93
CA GLN A 2 -23.82 -11.89 -0.09
C GLN A 2 -23.21 -10.88 -1.06
N TYR A 3 -21.96 -11.14 -1.45
CA TYR A 3 -21.15 -10.41 -2.42
C TYR A 3 -20.49 -11.41 -3.38
N ASP A 4 -20.08 -10.96 -4.57
CA ASP A 4 -19.26 -11.80 -5.46
C ASP A 4 -17.82 -11.82 -4.95
N ILE A 5 -17.32 -10.65 -4.54
CA ILE A 5 -15.96 -10.48 -4.03
C ILE A 5 -15.97 -9.66 -2.74
N ILE A 6 -15.30 -10.17 -1.71
CA ILE A 6 -14.95 -9.40 -0.52
C ILE A 6 -13.44 -9.12 -0.52
N ILE A 7 -13.07 -7.86 -0.32
CA ILE A 7 -11.69 -7.41 -0.19
C ILE A 7 -11.47 -6.97 1.27
N VAL A 8 -10.44 -7.52 1.92
CA VAL A 8 -10.09 -7.21 3.31
C VAL A 8 -8.81 -6.38 3.35
N GLY A 9 -8.94 -5.12 3.71
CA GLY A 9 -7.89 -4.10 3.73
C GLY A 9 -8.03 -3.13 2.56
N ALA A 10 -8.06 -1.83 2.87
CA ALA A 10 -8.12 -0.73 1.92
C ALA A 10 -6.77 0.00 1.78
N GLY A 11 -5.66 -0.74 1.89
CA GLY A 11 -4.34 -0.26 1.47
C GLY A 11 -4.17 -0.31 -0.07
N PRO A 12 -2.99 0.01 -0.61
CA PRO A 12 -2.77 0.04 -2.06
C PRO A 12 -3.21 -1.24 -2.79
N GLY A 13 -2.88 -2.42 -2.26
CA GLY A 13 -3.29 -3.69 -2.88
C GLY A 13 -4.81 -3.87 -2.94
N GLY A 14 -5.54 -3.48 -1.90
CA GLY A 14 -7.01 -3.51 -1.88
C GLY A 14 -7.64 -2.45 -2.77
N ILE A 15 -7.11 -1.23 -2.76
CA ILE A 15 -7.58 -0.11 -3.60
C ILE A 15 -7.42 -0.45 -5.08
N PHE A 16 -6.22 -0.86 -5.52
CA PHE A 16 -5.99 -1.17 -6.93
C PHE A 16 -6.73 -2.45 -7.37
N SER A 17 -6.91 -3.43 -6.48
CA SER A 17 -7.77 -4.59 -6.78
C SER A 17 -9.22 -4.17 -7.01
N THR A 18 -9.75 -3.29 -6.14
CA THR A 18 -11.10 -2.73 -6.28
C THR A 18 -11.23 -1.94 -7.58
N TYR A 19 -10.27 -1.07 -7.86
CA TYR A 19 -10.23 -0.25 -9.07
C TYR A 19 -10.27 -1.12 -10.34
N GLU A 20 -9.39 -2.10 -10.46
CA GLU A 20 -9.36 -3.00 -11.62
C GLU A 20 -10.66 -3.81 -11.75
N LEU A 21 -11.20 -4.34 -10.65
CA LEU A 21 -12.45 -5.11 -10.69
C LEU A 21 -13.64 -4.25 -11.15
N THR A 22 -13.78 -3.02 -10.64
CA THR A 22 -14.86 -2.11 -11.07
C THR A 22 -14.75 -1.67 -12.53
N LYS A 23 -13.57 -1.79 -13.13
CA LYS A 23 -13.32 -1.44 -14.53
C LYS A 23 -13.54 -2.63 -15.46
N GLU A 24 -13.01 -3.79 -15.11
CA GLU A 24 -13.01 -4.99 -15.97
C GLU A 24 -14.28 -5.84 -15.79
N ALA A 25 -14.95 -5.74 -14.64
CA ALA A 25 -16.16 -6.50 -14.31
C ALA A 25 -17.14 -5.66 -13.46
N PRO A 26 -17.71 -4.57 -14.02
CA PRO A 26 -18.54 -3.60 -13.29
C PRO A 26 -19.86 -4.18 -12.75
N GLU A 27 -20.27 -5.35 -13.23
CA GLU A 27 -21.45 -6.07 -12.75
C GLU A 27 -21.25 -6.78 -11.40
N LEU A 28 -19.99 -6.97 -10.98
CA LEU A 28 -19.69 -7.66 -9.72
C LEU A 28 -20.07 -6.81 -8.52
N LYS A 29 -20.75 -7.44 -7.57
CA LYS A 29 -21.06 -6.85 -6.27
C LYS A 29 -19.87 -7.04 -5.33
N ILE A 30 -19.19 -5.94 -5.04
CA ILE A 30 -17.94 -5.94 -4.28
C ILE A 30 -18.14 -5.24 -2.93
N ALA A 31 -17.57 -5.80 -1.87
CA ALA A 31 -17.43 -5.13 -0.58
C ALA A 31 -15.96 -5.03 -0.16
N VAL A 32 -15.58 -3.87 0.40
CA VAL A 32 -14.25 -3.60 0.92
C VAL A 32 -14.33 -3.33 2.42
N PHE A 33 -13.68 -4.17 3.22
CA PHE A 33 -13.63 -4.03 4.67
C PHE A 33 -12.28 -3.47 5.11
N GLU A 34 -12.30 -2.40 5.90
CA GLU A 34 -11.11 -1.77 6.44
C GLU A 34 -11.26 -1.60 7.96
N ALA A 35 -10.22 -1.99 8.69
CA ALA A 35 -10.21 -1.91 10.15
C ALA A 35 -10.06 -0.46 10.65
N GLY A 36 -9.41 0.41 9.87
CA GLY A 36 -9.27 1.83 10.15
C GLY A 36 -10.36 2.71 9.52
N HIS A 37 -10.12 4.01 9.61
CA HIS A 37 -11.07 5.04 9.20
C HIS A 37 -11.08 5.28 7.68
N SER A 38 -12.17 5.89 7.19
CA SER A 38 -12.20 6.55 5.88
C SER A 38 -11.17 7.67 5.80
N LEU A 39 -10.71 8.00 4.60
CA LEU A 39 -9.56 8.90 4.39
C LEU A 39 -9.73 10.25 5.11
N GLU A 40 -10.91 10.86 5.01
CA GLU A 40 -11.23 12.16 5.61
C GLU A 40 -11.29 12.14 7.14
N LYS A 41 -11.46 10.97 7.74
CA LYS A 41 -11.48 10.77 9.20
C LYS A 41 -10.13 10.34 9.76
N ARG A 42 -9.13 10.09 8.91
CA ARG A 42 -7.80 9.70 9.36
C ARG A 42 -7.06 10.91 9.91
N HIS A 43 -6.96 10.98 11.24
CA HIS A 43 -6.19 11.99 11.94
C HIS A 43 -5.33 11.36 13.04
N CYS A 44 -4.05 11.71 13.07
CA CYS A 44 -3.16 11.38 14.19
C CYS A 44 -3.25 12.52 15.21
N PRO A 45 -3.55 12.24 16.49
CA PRO A 45 -3.71 13.29 17.50
C PRO A 45 -2.39 13.96 17.90
N ILE A 46 -1.24 13.47 17.41
CA ILE A 46 0.06 14.11 17.65
C ILE A 46 0.08 15.44 16.92
N ASP A 47 0.12 16.54 17.67
CA ASP A 47 0.19 17.92 17.17
C ASP A 47 1.53 18.60 17.49
N GLY A 48 2.41 17.94 18.26
CA GLY A 48 3.71 18.48 18.69
C GLY A 48 3.63 19.43 19.90
N ASP A 49 2.43 19.91 20.25
CA ASP A 49 2.19 20.90 21.31
C ASP A 49 1.52 20.25 22.53
N LYS A 50 0.26 19.83 22.37
CA LYS A 50 -0.54 19.19 23.43
C LYS A 50 -0.23 17.70 23.53
N VAL A 51 -0.10 17.05 22.38
CA VAL A 51 0.24 15.64 22.26
C VAL A 51 1.57 15.54 21.54
N LYS A 52 2.63 15.40 22.34
CA LYS A 52 4.02 15.43 21.85
C LYS A 52 4.51 14.09 21.31
N SER A 53 3.83 12.99 21.65
CA SER A 53 4.28 11.64 21.33
C SER A 53 3.10 10.71 21.09
N CYS A 54 3.38 9.57 20.45
CA CYS A 54 2.38 8.53 20.21
C CYS A 54 1.69 8.08 21.51
N ILE A 55 0.37 7.98 21.47
CA ILE A 55 -0.47 7.58 22.62
C ILE A 55 -1.05 6.16 22.48
N GLY A 56 -0.68 5.41 21.44
CA GLY A 56 -1.16 4.05 21.23
C GLY A 56 -2.66 3.96 20.94
N CYS A 57 -3.14 4.75 19.96
CA CYS A 57 -4.55 4.74 19.55
C CYS A 57 -5.04 3.32 19.23
N LYS A 58 -6.30 3.00 19.57
CA LYS A 58 -6.92 1.70 19.27
C LYS A 58 -6.83 1.35 17.77
N SER A 59 -7.08 2.34 16.92
CA SER A 59 -6.79 2.28 15.49
C SER A 59 -5.81 3.41 15.15
N CYS A 60 -4.67 3.06 14.56
CA CYS A 60 -3.64 4.05 14.23
C CYS A 60 -3.93 4.64 12.86
N SER A 61 -4.42 5.89 12.82
CA SER A 61 -4.69 6.61 11.57
C SER A 61 -3.48 6.73 10.66
N ILE A 62 -2.24 6.60 11.15
CA ILE A 62 -1.05 6.58 10.30
C ILE A 62 -0.91 5.25 9.54
N MET A 63 -1.24 4.13 10.19
CA MET A 63 -0.98 2.78 9.68
C MET A 63 -2.20 2.13 9.00
N SER A 64 -3.41 2.53 9.38
CA SER A 64 -4.66 1.87 9.01
C SER A 64 -5.71 2.88 8.53
N GLY A 65 -6.66 2.41 7.72
CA GLY A 65 -7.65 3.23 7.02
C GLY A 65 -7.45 3.24 5.50
N PHE A 66 -8.32 3.95 4.78
CA PHE A 66 -8.22 4.05 3.32
C PHE A 66 -6.87 4.63 2.89
N GLY A 67 -6.14 3.92 2.03
CA GLY A 67 -4.76 4.21 1.62
C GLY A 67 -3.69 3.50 2.46
N GLY A 68 -4.08 2.83 3.55
CA GLY A 68 -3.18 2.10 4.44
C GLY A 68 -2.01 2.95 4.97
N ALA A 69 -0.89 2.30 5.25
CA ALA A 69 0.33 2.98 5.72
C ALA A 69 0.95 3.95 4.70
N GLY A 70 0.54 3.88 3.42
CA GLY A 70 1.06 4.76 2.36
C GLY A 70 0.47 6.17 2.37
N ALA A 71 -0.69 6.38 2.98
CA ALA A 71 -1.44 7.65 2.85
C ALA A 71 -0.70 8.88 3.38
N PHE A 72 -0.05 8.76 4.53
CA PHE A 72 0.70 9.85 5.18
C PHE A 72 2.22 9.69 5.00
N SER A 73 2.63 8.99 3.95
CA SER A 73 4.04 8.85 3.59
C SER A 73 4.50 10.02 2.72
N ASP A 74 5.78 10.04 2.37
CA ASP A 74 6.35 10.97 1.40
C ASP A 74 5.87 10.71 -0.04
N GLY A 75 5.03 9.69 -0.28
CA GLY A 75 4.45 9.46 -1.61
C GLY A 75 5.49 9.08 -2.67
N LYS A 76 6.54 8.34 -2.28
CA LYS A 76 7.57 7.79 -3.18
C LYS A 76 7.10 6.46 -3.77
N TYR A 77 6.91 6.39 -5.09
CA TYR A 77 6.59 5.14 -5.80
C TYR A 77 7.80 4.69 -6.62
N ASN A 78 8.39 3.59 -6.18
CA ASN A 78 9.59 3.02 -6.79
C ASN A 78 9.19 2.10 -7.95
N ILE A 79 9.71 2.39 -9.13
CA ILE A 79 9.60 1.58 -10.35
C ILE A 79 10.95 0.90 -10.54
N THR A 80 11.13 -0.24 -9.87
CA THR A 80 12.35 -1.05 -9.95
C THR A 80 12.09 -2.47 -9.44
N ASN A 81 12.93 -3.41 -9.85
CA ASN A 81 12.96 -4.76 -9.29
C ASN A 81 14.18 -4.97 -8.38
N ASP A 82 15.00 -3.94 -8.15
CA ASP A 82 16.26 -4.08 -7.40
C ASP A 82 16.06 -4.02 -5.89
N PHE A 83 14.95 -3.44 -5.41
CA PHE A 83 14.61 -3.36 -3.99
C PHE A 83 13.09 -3.28 -3.76
N GLY A 84 12.66 -3.43 -2.51
CA GLY A 84 11.26 -3.38 -2.09
C GLY A 84 10.60 -4.76 -2.10
N GLY A 85 9.96 -5.15 -3.20
CA GLY A 85 9.16 -6.37 -3.31
C GLY A 85 9.72 -7.39 -4.30
N THR A 86 9.29 -8.65 -4.17
CA THR A 86 9.76 -9.77 -5.00
C THR A 86 8.73 -10.26 -6.03
N LEU A 87 7.79 -9.39 -6.44
CA LEU A 87 6.73 -9.75 -7.40
C LEU A 87 7.31 -10.34 -8.71
N TYR A 88 8.47 -9.84 -9.14
CA TYR A 88 9.16 -10.32 -10.34
C TYR A 88 9.55 -11.80 -10.29
N GLU A 89 9.66 -12.42 -9.11
CA GLU A 89 9.97 -13.84 -8.97
C GLU A 89 8.81 -14.73 -9.44
N TYR A 90 7.59 -14.19 -9.43
CA TYR A 90 6.37 -14.91 -9.81
C TYR A 90 5.93 -14.64 -11.25
N ILE A 91 6.11 -13.41 -11.73
CA ILE A 91 5.58 -12.97 -13.05
C ILE A 91 6.68 -12.48 -14.02
N GLY A 92 7.94 -12.51 -13.59
CA GLY A 92 9.07 -12.01 -14.37
C GLY A 92 9.27 -10.50 -14.29
N LYS A 93 10.54 -10.07 -14.40
CA LYS A 93 10.97 -8.67 -14.25
C LYS A 93 10.22 -7.69 -15.17
N ARG A 94 10.04 -8.06 -16.45
CA ARG A 94 9.38 -7.20 -17.44
C ARG A 94 7.93 -6.92 -17.09
N GLN A 95 7.19 -7.95 -16.67
CA GLN A 95 5.78 -7.80 -16.33
C GLN A 95 5.61 -7.03 -15.03
N ALA A 96 6.44 -7.30 -14.02
CA ALA A 96 6.44 -6.55 -12.77
C ALA A 96 6.67 -5.05 -13.01
N THR A 97 7.69 -4.68 -13.80
CA THR A 97 7.95 -3.27 -14.15
C THR A 97 6.76 -2.63 -14.87
N ARG A 98 6.16 -3.33 -15.85
CA ARG A 98 4.98 -2.82 -16.57
C ARG A 98 3.79 -2.56 -15.65
N LEU A 99 3.58 -3.40 -14.63
CA LEU A 99 2.52 -3.19 -13.63
C LEU A 99 2.82 -1.98 -12.73
N MET A 100 4.07 -1.77 -12.35
CA MET A 100 4.48 -0.57 -11.59
C MET A 100 4.25 0.71 -12.40
N GLU A 101 4.64 0.70 -13.68
CA GLU A 101 4.38 1.80 -14.61
C GLU A 101 2.87 2.04 -14.78
N TYR A 102 2.06 0.97 -14.88
CA TYR A 102 0.61 1.09 -14.98
C TYR A 102 0.01 1.73 -13.71
N VAL A 103 0.45 1.31 -12.53
CA VAL A 103 0.06 1.97 -11.27
C VAL A 103 0.45 3.45 -11.26
N ASP A 104 1.65 3.80 -11.75
CA ASP A 104 2.07 5.21 -11.91
C ASP A 104 1.09 5.97 -12.82
N THR A 105 0.68 5.39 -13.97
CA THR A 105 -0.31 6.05 -14.84
C THR A 105 -1.64 6.34 -14.14
N ILE A 106 -2.08 5.45 -13.24
CA ILE A 106 -3.29 5.64 -12.46
C ILE A 106 -3.08 6.78 -11.46
N ASN A 107 -1.98 6.77 -10.71
CA ASN A 107 -1.65 7.85 -9.77
C ASN A 107 -1.64 9.22 -10.47
N MET A 108 -1.01 9.29 -11.66
CA MET A 108 -0.97 10.50 -12.49
C MET A 108 -2.38 10.96 -12.89
N LYS A 109 -3.23 10.04 -13.36
CA LYS A 109 -4.62 10.32 -13.75
C LYS A 109 -5.46 10.89 -12.60
N TYR A 110 -5.24 10.40 -11.38
CA TYR A 110 -6.05 10.75 -10.20
C TYR A 110 -5.47 11.91 -9.38
N GLY A 111 -4.59 12.73 -9.94
CA GLY A 111 -4.11 13.97 -9.29
C GLY A 111 -2.61 14.07 -9.12
N GLY A 112 -1.86 13.05 -9.52
CA GLY A 112 -0.39 13.09 -9.56
C GLY A 112 0.18 13.90 -10.74
N GLU A 113 -0.65 14.44 -11.63
CA GLU A 113 -0.19 15.21 -12.79
C GLU A 113 0.75 16.36 -12.42
N GLY A 114 1.84 16.51 -13.20
CA GLY A 114 2.87 17.52 -12.94
C GLY A 114 3.94 17.14 -11.91
N THR A 115 3.78 16.01 -11.21
CA THR A 115 4.81 15.50 -10.30
C THR A 115 6.01 14.94 -11.06
N LYS A 116 7.18 14.96 -10.42
CA LYS A 116 8.45 14.61 -11.07
C LYS A 116 8.76 13.12 -10.95
N LEU A 117 9.30 12.56 -12.04
CA LEU A 117 9.91 11.24 -12.07
C LEU A 117 11.42 11.43 -11.95
N TYR A 118 12.00 10.90 -10.89
CA TYR A 118 13.43 10.88 -10.68
C TYR A 118 13.98 9.55 -11.18
N SER A 119 15.26 9.54 -11.54
CA SER A 119 15.95 8.33 -11.99
C SER A 119 17.36 8.36 -11.46
N THR A 120 17.77 7.28 -10.80
CA THR A 120 19.17 7.09 -10.37
C THR A 120 20.06 6.63 -11.53
N ALA A 121 19.47 6.23 -12.67
CA ALA A 121 20.20 5.80 -13.84
C ALA A 121 20.93 6.97 -14.52
N GLY A 122 22.19 6.74 -14.90
CA GLY A 122 23.00 7.72 -15.65
C GLY A 122 23.68 8.79 -14.81
N THR A 123 23.57 8.71 -13.48
CA THR A 123 24.25 9.60 -12.53
C THR A 123 25.76 9.36 -12.51
N HIS A 124 26.54 10.41 -12.17
CA HIS A 124 27.99 10.26 -12.01
C HIS A 124 28.34 9.35 -10.82
N PHE A 125 27.41 9.23 -9.87
CA PHE A 125 27.50 8.35 -8.71
C PHE A 125 27.64 6.88 -9.06
N LYS A 126 27.06 6.41 -10.18
CA LYS A 126 27.26 5.01 -10.61
C LYS A 126 28.75 4.67 -10.76
N LYS A 127 29.52 5.58 -11.36
CA LYS A 127 30.98 5.42 -11.51
C LYS A 127 31.68 5.50 -10.15
N LEU A 128 31.31 6.47 -9.31
CA LEU A 128 31.92 6.66 -8.00
C LEU A 128 31.70 5.45 -7.08
N CYS A 129 30.48 4.92 -7.05
CA CYS A 129 30.13 3.71 -6.30
C CYS A 129 31.00 2.53 -6.74
N LEU A 130 31.10 2.28 -8.06
CA LEU A 130 31.93 1.20 -8.60
C LEU A 130 33.42 1.33 -8.24
N GLN A 131 33.96 2.56 -8.26
CA GLN A 131 35.35 2.82 -7.84
C GLN A 131 35.59 2.50 -6.36
N ASN A 132 34.54 2.53 -5.53
CA ASN A 132 34.59 2.26 -4.10
C ASN A 132 33.97 0.90 -3.72
N GLN A 133 33.77 -0.01 -4.70
CA GLN A 133 33.18 -1.34 -4.48
C GLN A 133 31.75 -1.31 -3.91
N LEU A 134 31.01 -0.23 -4.18
CA LEU A 134 29.60 -0.09 -3.86
C LEU A 134 28.75 -0.35 -5.10
N ASN A 135 27.58 -0.95 -4.91
CA ASN A 135 26.59 -1.14 -5.96
C ASN A 135 25.47 -0.11 -5.81
N LEU A 136 25.35 0.81 -6.77
CA LEU A 136 24.23 1.74 -6.83
C LEU A 136 23.03 1.03 -7.46
N LEU A 137 21.90 0.98 -6.75
CA LEU A 137 20.67 0.37 -7.25
C LEU A 137 19.97 1.32 -8.24
N ASP A 138 19.56 0.77 -9.39
CA ASP A 138 18.89 1.55 -10.43
C ASP A 138 17.38 1.58 -10.14
N ALA A 139 16.78 2.78 -10.08
CA ALA A 139 15.35 2.94 -9.90
C ALA A 139 14.86 4.22 -10.57
N SER A 140 13.61 4.18 -11.03
CA SER A 140 12.82 5.39 -11.26
C SER A 140 11.89 5.60 -10.07
N VAL A 141 11.83 6.82 -9.54
CA VAL A 141 11.06 7.14 -8.34
C VAL A 141 10.11 8.29 -8.67
N ARG A 142 8.81 8.01 -8.64
CA ARG A 142 7.79 9.05 -8.66
C ARG A 142 7.71 9.66 -7.27
N HIS A 143 7.76 10.98 -7.17
CA HIS A 143 7.48 11.67 -5.92
C HIS A 143 6.22 12.49 -6.01
N LEU A 144 5.20 12.03 -5.29
CA LEU A 144 4.00 12.83 -5.10
C LEU A 144 4.20 13.84 -3.96
N GLY A 145 4.93 13.46 -2.90
CA GLY A 145 4.86 14.18 -1.64
C GLY A 145 3.55 13.87 -0.91
N THR A 146 3.50 14.17 0.39
CA THR A 146 2.35 13.82 1.24
C THR A 146 1.04 14.47 0.79
N ASP A 147 1.07 15.74 0.39
CA ASP A 147 -0.13 16.50 0.01
C ASP A 147 -0.76 15.96 -1.28
N ILE A 148 0.03 15.77 -2.34
CA ILE A 148 -0.48 15.24 -3.61
C ILE A 148 -0.88 13.77 -3.47
N ASN A 149 -0.13 12.98 -2.69
CA ASN A 149 -0.50 11.60 -2.40
C ASN A 149 -1.89 11.51 -1.73
N PHE A 150 -2.20 12.44 -0.82
CA PHE A 150 -3.53 12.53 -0.22
C PHE A 150 -4.60 12.83 -1.26
N ILE A 151 -4.36 13.79 -2.16
CA ILE A 151 -5.27 14.14 -3.26
C ILE A 151 -5.51 12.94 -4.19
N VAL A 152 -4.46 12.19 -4.53
CA VAL A 152 -4.57 10.98 -5.36
C VAL A 152 -5.48 9.93 -4.71
N LEU A 153 -5.30 9.70 -3.40
CA LEU A 153 -6.14 8.76 -2.66
C LEU A 153 -7.59 9.27 -2.53
N GLU A 154 -7.79 10.57 -2.33
CA GLU A 154 -9.12 11.17 -2.26
C GLU A 154 -9.89 10.99 -3.58
N ASN A 155 -9.24 11.29 -4.71
CA ASN A 155 -9.83 11.12 -6.03
C ASN A 155 -10.10 9.64 -6.37
N LEU A 156 -9.20 8.73 -5.97
CA LEU A 156 -9.43 7.29 -6.10
C LEU A 156 -10.61 6.82 -5.24
N TYR A 157 -10.73 7.32 -4.00
CA TYR A 157 -11.88 7.01 -3.16
C TYR A 157 -13.19 7.52 -3.79
N ALA A 158 -13.18 8.77 -4.29
CA ALA A 158 -14.33 9.37 -4.97
C ALA A 158 -14.77 8.58 -6.22
N GLU A 159 -13.83 8.00 -6.97
CA GLU A 159 -14.13 7.13 -8.11
C GLU A 159 -14.82 5.81 -7.71
N LEU A 160 -14.49 5.27 -6.54
CA LEU A 160 -14.87 3.91 -6.13
C LEU A 160 -16.08 3.88 -5.18
N LYS A 161 -16.28 4.91 -4.35
CA LYS A 161 -17.22 4.89 -3.22
C LYS A 161 -18.68 4.60 -3.60
N ASP A 162 -19.08 4.94 -4.83
CA ASP A 162 -20.45 4.75 -5.32
C ASP A 162 -20.59 3.47 -6.17
N LYS A 163 -19.49 2.74 -6.38
CA LYS A 163 -19.44 1.50 -7.17
C LYS A 163 -19.32 0.24 -6.32
N VAL A 164 -18.85 0.36 -5.08
CA VAL A 164 -18.64 -0.76 -4.16
C VAL A 164 -19.05 -0.38 -2.74
N ASP A 165 -19.35 -1.37 -1.92
CA ASP A 165 -19.70 -1.13 -0.52
C ASP A 165 -18.44 -1.05 0.36
N PHE A 166 -18.12 0.15 0.86
CA PHE A 166 -17.03 0.33 1.82
C PHE A 166 -17.52 0.21 3.27
N TYR A 167 -16.83 -0.63 4.04
CA TYR A 167 -17.03 -0.81 5.48
C TYR A 167 -15.77 -0.41 6.23
N PHE A 168 -15.71 0.85 6.69
CA PHE A 168 -14.65 1.35 7.56
C PHE A 168 -14.93 1.01 9.02
N ASP A 169 -13.91 1.13 9.88
CA ASP A 169 -13.99 0.80 11.31
C ASP A 169 -14.51 -0.64 11.56
N THR A 170 -14.31 -1.52 10.58
CA THR A 170 -14.92 -2.86 10.53
C THR A 170 -13.81 -3.90 10.39
N PRO A 171 -13.10 -4.22 11.49
CA PRO A 171 -12.06 -5.24 11.46
C PRO A 171 -12.67 -6.62 11.20
N VAL A 172 -12.19 -7.29 10.15
CA VAL A 172 -12.49 -8.70 9.91
C VAL A 172 -11.74 -9.55 10.93
N THR A 173 -12.47 -10.44 11.61
CA THR A 173 -11.93 -11.27 12.70
C THR A 173 -11.69 -12.73 12.29
N ALA A 174 -12.44 -13.23 11.29
CA ALA A 174 -12.29 -14.58 10.76
C ALA A 174 -12.71 -14.67 9.28
N ILE A 175 -12.11 -15.62 8.57
CA ILE A 175 -12.47 -16.02 7.22
C ILE A 175 -12.58 -17.55 7.23
N GLU A 176 -13.76 -18.07 6.92
CA GLU A 176 -14.07 -19.50 6.97
C GLU A 176 -14.46 -19.99 5.57
N LEU A 177 -14.04 -21.21 5.21
CA LEU A 177 -14.49 -21.85 3.99
C LEU A 177 -15.97 -22.24 4.11
N THR A 178 -16.72 -21.99 3.04
CA THR A 178 -18.10 -22.44 2.90
C THR A 178 -18.27 -23.24 1.62
N ASP A 179 -19.43 -23.87 1.44
CA ASP A 179 -19.77 -24.47 0.16
C ASP A 179 -19.89 -23.36 -0.90
N GLY A 180 -18.99 -23.35 -1.89
CA GLY A 180 -18.94 -22.36 -2.96
C GLY A 180 -18.24 -21.03 -2.65
N GLY A 181 -17.53 -20.86 -1.53
CA GLY A 181 -16.80 -19.62 -1.25
C GLY A 181 -16.29 -19.44 0.17
N TYR A 182 -16.50 -18.25 0.72
CA TYR A 182 -16.00 -17.81 2.02
C TYR A 182 -17.08 -17.10 2.85
N ALA A 183 -17.08 -17.35 4.15
CA ALA A 183 -17.76 -16.53 5.15
C ALA A 183 -16.75 -15.60 5.84
N VAL A 184 -17.03 -14.30 5.83
CA VAL A 184 -16.20 -13.25 6.42
C VAL A 184 -16.93 -12.70 7.65
N LYS A 185 -16.29 -12.80 8.82
CA LYS A 185 -16.87 -12.35 10.11
C LYS A 185 -16.29 -11.02 10.54
N CYS A 186 -17.18 -10.12 10.96
CA CYS A 186 -16.88 -8.76 11.42
C CYS A 186 -17.64 -8.54 12.74
N GLY A 187 -17.03 -8.87 13.87
CA GLY A 187 -17.73 -8.88 15.17
C GLY A 187 -18.88 -9.89 15.18
N GLU A 188 -20.10 -9.43 15.46
CA GLU A 188 -21.31 -10.27 15.45
C GLU A 188 -21.96 -10.40 14.05
N THR A 189 -21.48 -9.62 13.08
CA THR A 189 -22.04 -9.62 11.71
C THR A 189 -21.23 -10.52 10.79
N GLY A 190 -21.92 -11.26 9.92
CA GLY A 190 -21.32 -12.13 8.91
C GLY A 190 -21.70 -11.76 7.48
N TYR A 191 -20.75 -11.91 6.58
CA TYR A 191 -20.89 -11.71 5.14
C TYR A 191 -20.40 -12.95 4.40
N THR A 192 -20.89 -13.18 3.19
CA THR A 192 -20.44 -14.29 2.33
C THR A 192 -19.99 -13.78 0.97
N CYS A 193 -19.01 -14.47 0.38
CA CYS A 193 -18.56 -14.21 -0.98
C CYS A 193 -18.02 -15.44 -1.69
N GLU A 194 -17.99 -15.40 -3.03
CA GLU A 194 -17.37 -16.47 -3.83
C GLU A 194 -15.84 -16.37 -3.77
N LYS A 195 -15.30 -15.15 -3.87
CA LYS A 195 -13.86 -14.89 -3.80
C LYS A 195 -13.52 -13.90 -2.70
N CYS A 196 -12.42 -14.15 -1.99
CA CYS A 196 -11.91 -13.26 -0.96
C CYS A 196 -10.48 -12.81 -1.29
N ILE A 197 -10.23 -11.50 -1.31
CA ILE A 197 -8.90 -10.90 -1.48
C ILE A 197 -8.45 -10.34 -0.14
N VAL A 198 -7.27 -10.74 0.34
CA VAL A 198 -6.72 -10.25 1.62
C VAL A 198 -5.51 -9.35 1.37
N SER A 199 -5.61 -8.08 1.76
CA SER A 199 -4.63 -7.01 1.52
C SER A 199 -4.38 -6.15 2.77
N VAL A 200 -4.19 -6.79 3.92
CA VAL A 200 -4.08 -6.14 5.24
C VAL A 200 -2.70 -5.55 5.58
N GLY A 201 -1.74 -5.64 4.66
CA GLY A 201 -0.38 -5.15 4.86
C GLY A 201 0.36 -5.81 6.05
N ARG A 202 1.50 -5.23 6.43
CA ARG A 202 2.35 -5.78 7.50
C ARG A 202 1.73 -5.67 8.89
N SER A 203 0.96 -4.61 9.15
CA SER A 203 0.23 -4.41 10.41
C SER A 203 -0.76 -5.56 10.67
N GLY A 204 -1.36 -6.12 9.62
CA GLY A 204 -2.24 -7.29 9.69
C GLY A 204 -1.55 -8.66 9.64
N SER A 205 -0.22 -8.75 9.64
CA SER A 205 0.47 -10.02 9.33
C SER A 205 0.22 -11.13 10.35
N LYS A 206 0.11 -10.81 11.65
CA LYS A 206 -0.21 -11.80 12.69
C LYS A 206 -1.62 -12.37 12.53
N TRP A 207 -2.57 -11.50 12.15
CA TRP A 207 -3.92 -11.94 11.86
C TRP A 207 -3.95 -12.80 10.59
N MET A 208 -3.22 -12.39 9.54
CA MET A 208 -3.11 -13.18 8.31
C MET A 208 -2.48 -14.55 8.56
N GLU A 209 -1.46 -14.64 9.42
CA GLU A 209 -0.84 -15.91 9.82
C GLU A 209 -1.86 -16.86 10.46
N LYS A 210 -2.71 -16.34 11.37
CA LYS A 210 -3.81 -17.10 11.95
C LYS A 210 -4.78 -17.60 10.87
N ILE A 211 -5.23 -16.72 9.97
CA ILE A 211 -6.16 -17.09 8.88
C ILE A 211 -5.54 -18.15 7.97
N CYS A 212 -4.27 -18.01 7.59
CA CYS A 212 -3.58 -19.02 6.80
C CYS A 212 -3.53 -20.38 7.52
N GLY A 213 -3.30 -20.38 8.84
CA GLY A 213 -3.33 -21.61 9.65
C GLY A 213 -4.71 -22.27 9.65
N GLU A 214 -5.78 -21.50 9.86
CA GLU A 214 -7.17 -21.98 9.85
C GLU A 214 -7.61 -22.51 8.48
N LEU A 215 -7.11 -21.90 7.39
CA LEU A 215 -7.39 -22.30 6.01
C LEU A 215 -6.39 -23.32 5.43
N ALA A 216 -5.44 -23.80 6.25
CA ALA A 216 -4.35 -24.70 5.83
C ALA A 216 -3.52 -24.18 4.62
N ILE A 217 -3.33 -22.87 4.52
CA ILE A 217 -2.49 -22.22 3.50
C ILE A 217 -1.03 -22.25 3.98
N PRO A 218 -0.10 -22.90 3.23
CA PRO A 218 1.30 -22.95 3.62
C PRO A 218 1.94 -21.55 3.65
N THR A 219 2.67 -21.25 4.72
CA THR A 219 3.40 -20.00 4.87
C THR A 219 4.91 -20.23 4.79
N LYS A 220 5.66 -19.19 4.39
CA LYS A 220 7.12 -19.18 4.44
C LYS A 220 7.56 -17.97 5.26
N SER A 221 8.54 -18.16 6.12
CA SER A 221 9.18 -17.05 6.80
C SER A 221 10.05 -16.29 5.80
N ASN A 222 9.79 -15.01 5.63
CA ASN A 222 10.62 -14.14 4.81
C ASN A 222 11.63 -13.40 5.69
N ARG A 223 12.80 -13.07 5.11
CA ARG A 223 13.78 -12.21 5.80
C ARG A 223 13.18 -10.82 6.00
N VAL A 224 13.57 -10.18 7.10
CA VAL A 224 13.22 -8.79 7.39
C VAL A 224 14.51 -7.99 7.36
N ASP A 225 14.51 -6.91 6.60
CA ASP A 225 15.61 -5.96 6.61
C ASP A 225 15.51 -5.11 7.88
N ILE A 226 16.57 -5.17 8.70
CA ILE A 226 16.70 -4.37 9.92
C ILE A 226 17.84 -3.41 9.69
N GLY A 227 17.57 -2.12 9.89
CA GLY A 227 18.55 -1.06 9.76
C GLY A 227 18.37 0.00 10.84
N VAL A 228 19.22 1.02 10.77
CA VAL A 228 19.12 2.21 11.60
C VAL A 228 18.82 3.41 10.71
N ARG A 229 17.93 4.29 11.18
CA ARG A 229 17.72 5.59 10.53
C ARG A 229 18.84 6.53 10.96
N VAL A 230 19.61 7.01 10.00
CA VAL A 230 20.68 7.99 10.22
C VAL A 230 20.19 9.34 9.72
N GLU A 231 20.34 10.38 10.53
CA GLU A 231 19.97 11.75 10.16
C GLU A 231 21.24 12.59 10.04
N LEU A 232 21.39 13.28 8.91
CA LEU A 232 22.55 14.09 8.56
C LEU A 232 22.10 15.49 8.11
N PRO A 233 22.90 16.55 8.32
CA PRO A 233 22.55 17.88 7.85
C PRO A 233 22.42 17.93 6.32
N ALA A 234 21.26 18.37 5.82
CA ALA A 234 20.97 18.46 4.39
C ALA A 234 22.00 19.30 3.62
N VAL A 235 22.50 20.40 4.21
CA VAL A 235 23.52 21.25 3.58
C VAL A 235 24.82 20.50 3.27
N ILE A 236 25.13 19.44 4.01
CA ILE A 236 26.33 18.61 3.79
C ILE A 236 26.05 17.55 2.71
N PHE A 237 24.84 16.99 2.69
CA PHE A 237 24.52 15.79 1.90
C PHE A 237 23.68 16.05 0.64
N SER A 238 23.18 17.27 0.43
CA SER A 238 22.35 17.68 -0.73
C SER A 238 22.94 17.25 -2.08
N HIS A 239 24.25 17.36 -2.25
CA HIS A 239 24.93 16.92 -3.46
C HIS A 239 24.73 15.44 -3.82
N LEU A 240 24.43 14.59 -2.83
CA LEU A 240 24.04 13.18 -3.02
C LEU A 240 22.52 13.04 -3.12
N THR A 241 21.79 13.59 -2.16
CA THR A 241 20.34 13.39 -2.01
C THR A 241 19.55 14.03 -3.15
N ASP A 242 19.99 15.16 -3.69
CA ASP A 242 19.28 15.85 -4.78
C ASP A 242 19.40 15.10 -6.12
N GLU A 243 20.54 14.44 -6.36
CA GLU A 243 20.80 13.68 -7.59
C GLU A 243 20.22 12.26 -7.51
N LEU A 244 20.30 11.60 -6.35
CA LEU A 244 19.75 10.25 -6.13
C LEU A 244 18.26 10.24 -5.74
N TYR A 245 17.74 11.41 -5.39
CA TYR A 245 16.38 11.61 -4.91
C TYR A 245 16.02 10.87 -3.61
N GLU A 246 16.89 11.04 -2.62
CA GLU A 246 16.75 10.48 -1.27
C GLU A 246 16.38 11.53 -0.23
#